data_AF-A0A9P7VQR3-F1
#
_entry.id   AF-A0A9P7VQR3-F1
#
_cell.length_a   1.000
_cell.length_b   1.000
_cell.length_c   1.000
_cell.angle_alpha   90.00
_cell.angle_beta   90.00
_cell.angle_gamma   90.00
#
_symmetry.space_group_name_H-M   'P 1'
#
loop_
_entity.id
_entity.type
_entity.pdbx_description
1 polymer ?
#
loop_
_entity_poly.entity_id
_entity_poly.type
_entity_poly.pdbx_seq_one_letter_code
_entity_poly.pdbx_strand_id
1 'polypeptide(L)'
;MFCCPTVRSRLIFSTGLLNLQVIPPSAVDTLPLSFYFRRDKVGCDGNRPCGVCTKKGYAPNQCVTGCGPCRRARVRCEDGAPCHRCREMALPCVDANAEARRSIQQNSFPPRSARPNGRERVKLACEACRKDNKKCDEQRPCGRCVIRKKECVMLERGPKSTKLRCEGCRKANRRCDDLRPCGPCRNANEECINTKRQGGHGHRVKQVCVSCLSERDKIRCNGERPCTHCDRKNYECIDRACKSCSSAGYPHLCSHRAEDPAGMDTGMRIQHLLILTPSPT
;
A
#
# COMPACT_ATOMS: atom_id res chain seq x y z
N MET A 1 7.82 48.15 8.03
CA MET A 1 9.01 48.31 8.89
C MET A 1 8.55 48.17 10.32
N PHE A 2 8.81 47.03 10.96
CA PHE A 2 8.53 46.82 12.38
C PHE A 2 9.76 46.20 13.02
N CYS A 3 10.34 46.95 13.96
CA CYS A 3 11.54 46.62 14.72
C CYS A 3 11.24 45.52 15.74
N CYS A 4 12.05 44.46 15.75
CA CYS A 4 12.13 43.52 16.87
C CYS A 4 13.18 44.00 17.88
N PRO A 5 12.92 43.99 19.20
CA PRO A 5 13.92 44.31 20.21
C PRO A 5 14.84 43.10 20.48
N THR A 6 16.13 43.41 20.51
CA THR A 6 17.26 42.53 20.82
C THR A 6 17.29 42.18 22.31
N VAL A 7 17.14 40.91 22.67
CA VAL A 7 17.31 40.44 24.05
C VAL A 7 18.80 40.20 24.32
N ARG A 8 19.42 41.12 25.08
CA ARG A 8 20.75 40.95 25.68
C ARG A 8 20.65 39.98 26.87
N SER A 9 21.22 38.79 26.74
CA SER A 9 21.46 37.92 27.89
C SER A 9 22.84 38.22 28.49
N ARG A 10 22.84 38.57 29.78
CA ARG A 10 24.04 38.81 30.59
C ARG A 10 24.74 37.47 30.88
N LEU A 11 26.03 37.39 30.55
CA LEU A 11 26.93 36.37 31.08
C LEU A 11 27.31 36.78 32.51
N ILE A 12 26.95 35.96 33.49
CA ILE A 12 27.49 36.04 34.86
C ILE A 12 28.60 35.01 34.93
N PHE A 13 29.85 35.48 35.01
CA PHE A 13 31.00 34.67 35.38
C PHE A 13 31.03 34.58 36.91
N SER A 14 30.76 33.39 37.45
CA SER A 14 31.07 33.07 38.85
C SER A 14 32.12 31.97 38.88
N THR A 15 33.34 32.39 39.16
CA THR A 15 34.47 31.55 39.53
C THR A 15 34.18 30.85 40.86
N GLY A 16 33.80 29.58 40.81
CA GLY A 16 33.63 28.71 41.97
C GLY A 16 34.63 27.56 41.90
N LEU A 17 35.47 27.47 42.94
CA LEU A 17 36.48 26.45 43.19
C LEU A 17 35.95 25.03 42.99
N LEU A 18 36.67 24.26 42.18
CA LEU A 18 36.44 22.84 41.94
C LEU A 18 36.87 22.04 43.18
N ASN A 19 35.88 21.48 43.87
CA ASN A 19 36.08 20.41 44.84
C ASN A 19 35.86 19.08 44.10
N LEU A 20 36.93 18.37 43.80
CA LEU A 20 36.93 17.15 43.00
C LEU A 20 36.56 15.95 43.90
N GLN A 21 35.26 15.69 44.07
CA GLN A 21 34.78 14.43 44.64
C GLN A 21 34.76 13.36 43.55
N VAL A 22 35.54 12.30 43.77
CA VAL A 22 35.57 11.08 42.97
C VAL A 22 34.25 10.33 43.18
N ILE A 23 33.36 10.38 42.18
CA ILE A 23 32.11 9.62 42.14
C ILE A 23 32.39 8.26 41.48
N PRO A 24 31.97 7.13 42.08
CA PRO A 24 32.16 5.80 41.50
C PRO A 24 31.35 5.60 40.20
N PRO A 25 31.87 4.84 39.22
CA PRO A 25 31.20 4.63 37.93
C PRO A 25 30.16 3.51 38.06
N SER A 26 28.96 3.83 38.54
CA SER A 26 27.86 2.86 38.56
C SER A 26 26.49 3.53 38.40
N ALA A 27 26.27 4.12 37.23
CA ALA A 27 24.95 4.27 36.61
C ALA A 27 25.17 4.87 35.22
N VAL A 28 25.26 4.02 34.19
CA VAL A 28 25.09 4.48 32.81
C VAL A 28 23.63 4.90 32.66
N ASP A 29 23.38 6.18 32.90
CA ASP A 29 22.16 6.87 32.54
C ASP A 29 21.89 6.58 31.07
N THR A 30 20.87 5.77 30.86
CA THR A 30 20.31 5.49 29.55
C THR A 30 19.61 6.77 29.12
N LEU A 31 20.36 7.64 28.43
CA LEU A 31 19.80 8.85 27.85
C LEU A 31 18.53 8.47 27.06
N PRO A 32 17.40 9.16 27.27
CA PRO A 32 16.20 8.90 26.49
C PRO A 32 16.53 9.27 25.05
N LEU A 33 16.78 8.25 24.23
CA LEU A 33 16.72 8.36 22.78
C LEU A 33 15.43 9.11 22.47
N SER A 34 15.58 10.34 22.03
CA SER A 34 14.52 11.16 21.47
C SER A 34 14.00 10.42 20.25
N PHE A 35 12.99 9.57 20.48
CA PHE A 35 12.32 8.75 19.48
C PHE A 35 11.53 9.68 18.53
N TYR A 36 12.25 10.28 17.58
CA TYR A 36 11.69 10.87 16.36
C TYR A 36 11.12 9.72 15.49
N PHE A 37 10.00 9.13 15.90
CA PHE A 37 9.36 8.06 15.15
C PHE A 37 7.97 8.45 14.65
N ARG A 38 8.00 8.94 13.41
CA ARG A 38 6.97 8.95 12.36
C ARG A 38 5.61 8.36 12.75
N ARG A 39 4.60 9.24 12.81
CA ARG A 39 3.39 9.38 11.94
C ARG A 39 2.85 8.19 11.13
N ASP A 40 3.28 6.96 11.33
CA ASP A 40 2.77 5.83 10.56
C ASP A 40 1.43 5.37 11.11
N LYS A 41 0.46 5.30 10.18
CA LYS A 41 -0.95 4.92 10.33
C LYS A 41 -1.12 3.44 10.70
N VAL A 42 -0.31 2.91 11.61
CA VAL A 42 -0.29 1.48 11.86
C VAL A 42 -1.31 1.16 12.94
N GLY A 43 -2.49 0.71 12.49
CA GLY A 43 -3.50 0.15 13.37
C GLY A 43 -2.92 -1.02 14.15
N CYS A 44 -3.18 -1.04 15.46
CA CYS A 44 -2.93 -2.21 16.29
C CYS A 44 -4.06 -3.22 16.05
N ASP A 45 -3.72 -4.46 15.69
CA ASP A 45 -4.66 -5.53 15.33
C ASP A 45 -5.43 -6.14 16.53
N GLY A 46 -5.25 -5.60 17.74
CA GLY A 46 -5.90 -6.08 18.97
C GLY A 46 -5.20 -7.27 19.63
N ASN A 47 -4.35 -7.99 18.91
CA ASN A 47 -3.45 -8.99 19.50
C ASN A 47 -2.35 -8.29 20.30
N ARG A 48 -1.95 -8.85 21.46
CA ARG A 48 -0.88 -8.32 22.30
C ARG A 48 0.23 -9.37 22.46
N PRO A 49 1.44 -9.15 21.90
CA PRO A 49 1.85 -8.00 21.08
C PRO A 49 1.18 -8.01 19.70
N CYS A 50 0.90 -6.84 19.13
CA CYS A 50 0.38 -6.79 17.76
C CYS A 50 1.51 -7.11 16.78
N GLY A 51 1.17 -7.52 15.55
CA GLY A 51 2.17 -7.95 14.56
C GLY A 51 3.21 -6.87 14.24
N VAL A 52 2.82 -5.60 14.41
CA VAL A 52 3.69 -4.44 14.20
C VAL A 52 4.65 -4.25 15.37
N CYS A 53 4.17 -4.38 16.61
CA CYS A 53 5.02 -4.33 17.79
C CYS A 53 6.05 -5.45 17.79
N THR A 54 5.63 -6.66 17.40
CA THR A 54 6.50 -7.82 17.24
C THR A 54 7.60 -7.56 16.20
N LYS A 55 7.24 -7.03 15.02
CA LYS A 55 8.22 -6.68 13.96
C LYS A 55 9.22 -5.60 14.36
N LYS A 56 8.83 -4.71 15.27
CA LYS A 56 9.70 -3.64 15.79
C LYS A 56 10.50 -4.07 17.03
N GLY A 57 10.36 -5.32 17.48
CA GLY A 57 11.07 -5.83 18.66
C GLY A 57 10.52 -5.31 19.99
N TYR A 58 9.31 -4.75 20.02
CA TYR A 58 8.70 -4.31 21.27
C TYR A 58 8.20 -5.51 22.06
N ALA A 59 8.54 -5.54 23.34
CA ALA A 59 8.05 -6.55 24.26
C ALA A 59 6.51 -6.42 24.47
N PRO A 60 5.81 -7.49 24.87
CA PRO A 60 4.35 -7.49 25.03
C PRO A 60 3.81 -6.41 26.00
N ASN A 61 4.61 -6.09 27.04
CA ASN A 61 4.33 -5.03 28.02
C ASN A 61 4.44 -3.62 27.41
N GLN A 62 5.32 -3.43 26.41
CA GLN A 62 5.49 -2.15 25.70
C GLN A 62 4.44 -1.91 24.60
N CYS A 63 3.69 -2.95 24.22
CA CYS A 63 2.57 -2.83 23.28
C CYS A 63 1.35 -2.24 24.01
N VAL A 64 1.27 -0.90 24.11
CA VAL A 64 0.14 -0.21 24.74
C VAL A 64 -0.94 0.08 23.70
N THR A 65 -2.17 -0.35 23.97
CA THR A 65 -3.33 0.02 23.13
C THR A 65 -3.67 1.47 23.45
N GLY A 66 -3.45 2.38 22.51
CA GLY A 66 -3.77 3.79 22.76
C GLY A 66 -5.27 4.03 22.97
N CYS A 67 -5.61 5.03 23.79
CA CYS A 67 -6.98 5.47 24.00
C CYS A 67 -7.64 5.93 22.69
N GLY A 68 -8.98 5.97 22.66
CA GLY A 68 -9.75 6.34 21.47
C GLY A 68 -9.31 7.67 20.82
N PRO A 69 -9.16 8.76 21.59
CA PRO A 69 -8.67 10.05 21.07
C PRO A 69 -7.27 9.99 20.45
N CYS A 70 -6.30 9.33 21.10
CA CYS A 70 -4.94 9.19 20.56
C CYS A 70 -4.92 8.37 19.27
N ARG A 71 -5.73 7.30 19.18
CA ARG A 71 -5.88 6.51 17.95
C ARG A 71 -6.46 7.33 16.81
N ARG A 72 -7.51 8.12 17.07
CA ARG A 72 -8.14 8.99 16.05
C ARG A 72 -7.17 10.05 15.54
N ALA A 73 -6.39 10.64 16.44
CA ALA A 73 -5.36 11.62 16.10
C ALA A 73 -4.07 11.00 15.52
N ARG A 74 -3.97 9.66 15.51
CA ARG A 74 -2.79 8.92 15.04
C ARG A 74 -1.50 9.31 15.77
N VAL A 75 -1.60 9.43 17.09
CA VAL A 75 -0.46 9.72 17.98
C VAL A 75 -0.32 8.63 19.05
N ARG A 76 0.87 8.52 19.66
CA ARG A 76 1.11 7.59 20.75
C ARG A 76 0.30 7.99 21.99
N CYS A 77 -0.11 6.99 22.75
CA CYS A 77 -0.75 7.18 24.04
C CYS A 77 0.28 6.84 25.11
N GLU A 78 0.55 7.79 26.00
CA GLU A 78 1.61 7.75 27.01
C GLU A 78 0.97 7.91 28.40
N ASP A 79 1.60 7.31 29.42
CA ASP A 79 1.23 7.47 30.84
C ASP A 79 -0.10 6.88 31.30
N GLY A 80 -0.60 5.84 30.60
CA GLY A 80 -1.81 5.12 31.01
C GLY A 80 -3.07 5.96 30.85
N ALA A 81 -4.16 5.59 31.54
CA ALA A 81 -5.41 6.36 31.53
C ALA A 81 -5.53 7.16 32.85
N PRO A 82 -5.72 8.50 32.79
CA PRO A 82 -5.81 9.34 31.59
C PRO A 82 -4.43 9.67 31.01
N CYS A 83 -4.28 9.53 29.69
CA CYS A 83 -2.98 9.74 29.03
C CYS A 83 -2.58 11.22 29.02
N HIS A 84 -1.28 11.51 29.00
CA HIS A 84 -0.74 12.89 29.07
C HIS A 84 -1.45 13.84 28.10
N ARG A 85 -1.55 13.43 26.83
CA ARG A 85 -2.19 14.24 25.79
C ARG A 85 -3.69 14.46 26.00
N CYS A 86 -4.41 13.46 26.50
CA CYS A 86 -5.84 13.66 26.82
C CYS A 86 -6.00 14.62 27.99
N ARG A 87 -5.09 14.60 28.97
CA ARG A 87 -5.05 15.55 30.09
C ARG A 87 -4.78 16.98 29.59
N GLU A 88 -3.77 17.14 28.75
CA GLU A 88 -3.36 18.43 28.18
C GLU A 88 -4.44 19.06 27.29
N MET A 89 -5.12 18.24 26.48
CA MET A 89 -6.20 18.69 25.59
C MET A 89 -7.58 18.73 26.28
N ALA A 90 -7.67 18.42 27.57
CA ALA A 90 -8.91 18.25 28.31
C ALA A 90 -9.95 17.33 27.60
N LEU A 91 -9.47 16.29 26.92
CA LEU A 91 -10.31 15.32 26.21
C LEU A 91 -10.62 14.12 27.12
N PRO A 92 -11.85 13.56 27.06
CA PRO A 92 -12.18 12.35 27.80
C PRO A 92 -11.33 11.16 27.28
N CYS A 93 -10.42 10.69 28.12
CA CYS A 93 -9.54 9.55 27.82
C CYS A 93 -10.33 8.23 27.95
N VAL A 94 -11.23 7.97 27.01
CA VAL A 94 -11.97 6.70 26.99
C VAL A 94 -11.04 5.61 26.48
N ASP A 95 -10.68 4.71 27.38
CA ASP A 95 -9.92 3.51 27.06
C ASP A 95 -10.81 2.58 26.25
N ALA A 96 -10.48 2.36 24.97
CA ALA A 96 -11.24 1.45 24.12
C ALA A 96 -11.27 0.01 24.65
N ASN A 97 -10.39 -0.33 25.61
CA ASN A 97 -10.32 -1.62 26.27
C ASN A 97 -11.06 -1.71 27.60
N ALA A 98 -11.43 -0.59 28.25
CA ALA A 98 -12.14 -0.63 29.53
C ALA A 98 -13.54 -1.20 29.36
N GLU A 99 -14.29 -0.72 28.36
CA GLU A 99 -15.58 -1.29 27.96
C GLU A 99 -15.46 -2.75 27.48
N ALA A 100 -14.46 -3.05 26.63
CA ALA A 100 -14.29 -4.40 26.10
C ALA A 100 -13.96 -5.43 27.20
N ARG A 101 -13.22 -5.04 28.24
CA ARG A 101 -12.95 -5.91 29.40
C ARG A 101 -14.18 -6.08 30.30
N ARG A 102 -14.96 -5.01 30.52
CA ARG A 102 -16.20 -5.09 31.31
C ARG A 102 -17.27 -5.96 30.64
N SER A 103 -17.39 -5.92 29.32
CA SER A 103 -18.35 -6.76 28.58
C SER A 103 -17.99 -8.25 28.54
N ILE A 104 -16.75 -8.64 28.82
CA ILE A 104 -16.32 -10.06 28.82
C ILE A 104 -16.57 -10.74 30.17
N GLN A 105 -16.61 -9.99 31.28
CA GLN A 105 -16.77 -10.59 32.62
C GLN A 105 -18.23 -10.78 33.10
N GLN A 106 -19.22 -10.11 32.52
CA GLN A 106 -20.59 -10.11 33.08
C GLN A 106 -21.62 -10.99 32.36
N ASN A 107 -21.22 -11.83 31.39
CA ASN A 107 -22.17 -12.69 30.70
C ASN A 107 -21.60 -14.09 30.42
N SER A 108 -21.58 -14.93 31.46
CA SER A 108 -21.50 -16.38 31.35
C SER A 108 -22.79 -16.95 30.75
N PHE A 109 -23.05 -16.64 29.48
CA PHE A 109 -23.99 -17.39 28.67
C PHE A 109 -23.33 -18.68 28.17
N PRO A 110 -24.07 -19.79 28.04
CA PRO A 110 -23.54 -21.05 27.52
C PRO A 110 -22.86 -20.80 26.17
N PRO A 111 -21.77 -21.51 25.88
CA PRO A 111 -20.92 -21.26 24.72
C PRO A 111 -21.77 -21.26 23.46
N ARG A 112 -22.08 -20.07 22.94
CA ARG A 112 -22.64 -19.93 21.60
C ARG A 112 -21.56 -20.46 20.68
N SER A 113 -21.81 -21.69 20.23
CA SER A 113 -21.15 -22.40 19.13
C SER A 113 -20.37 -21.42 18.29
N ALA A 114 -19.04 -21.56 18.33
CA ALA A 114 -18.08 -20.78 17.57
C ALA A 114 -18.70 -20.44 16.21
N ARG A 115 -19.18 -19.19 16.07
CA ARG A 115 -19.63 -18.72 14.76
C ARG A 115 -18.38 -18.82 13.90
N PRO A 116 -18.35 -19.69 12.86
CA PRO A 116 -17.15 -19.90 12.06
C PRO A 116 -16.63 -18.54 11.64
N ASN A 117 -15.48 -18.22 12.23
CA ASN A 117 -14.88 -16.91 12.22
C ASN A 117 -14.48 -16.60 10.78
N GLY A 118 -15.04 -15.51 10.28
CA GLY A 118 -14.88 -15.09 8.89
C GLY A 118 -15.92 -15.69 7.98
N ARG A 119 -17.16 -15.19 8.05
CA ARG A 119 -18.06 -15.24 6.88
C ARG A 119 -17.29 -14.62 5.73
N GLU A 120 -16.76 -15.50 4.88
CA GLU A 120 -16.00 -15.15 3.68
C GLU A 120 -16.79 -14.05 2.98
N ARG A 121 -16.14 -12.90 2.77
CA ARG A 121 -16.83 -11.76 2.19
C ARG A 121 -17.28 -12.18 0.81
N VAL A 122 -18.58 -12.38 0.67
CA VAL A 122 -19.22 -12.96 -0.50
C VAL A 122 -18.58 -12.46 -1.79
N LYS A 123 -17.94 -13.38 -2.52
CA LYS A 123 -17.19 -13.00 -3.73
C LYS A 123 -18.12 -12.38 -4.77
N LEU A 124 -19.41 -12.76 -4.81
CA LEU A 124 -20.39 -12.26 -5.76
C LEU A 124 -21.79 -12.01 -5.12
N ALA A 125 -22.10 -10.74 -4.86
CA ALA A 125 -23.47 -10.31 -4.57
C ALA A 125 -24.32 -10.31 -5.87
N CYS A 126 -25.59 -10.73 -5.78
CA CYS A 126 -26.54 -10.63 -6.91
C CYS A 126 -26.77 -9.18 -7.33
N GLU A 127 -27.31 -8.97 -8.54
CA GLU A 127 -27.51 -7.64 -9.11
C GLU A 127 -28.42 -6.75 -8.25
N ALA A 128 -29.55 -7.29 -7.77
CA ALA A 128 -30.48 -6.56 -6.92
C ALA A 128 -29.81 -6.08 -5.61
N CYS A 129 -29.11 -6.97 -4.91
CA CYS A 129 -28.41 -6.60 -3.67
C CYS A 129 -27.26 -5.60 -3.92
N ARG A 130 -26.59 -5.67 -5.08
CA ARG A 130 -25.60 -4.66 -5.50
C ARG A 130 -26.23 -3.30 -5.72
N LYS A 131 -27.33 -3.21 -6.47
CA LYS A 131 -28.06 -1.96 -6.71
C LYS A 131 -28.54 -1.33 -5.40
N ASP A 132 -28.97 -2.15 -4.45
CA ASP A 132 -29.47 -1.70 -3.14
C ASP A 132 -28.35 -1.39 -2.13
N ASN A 133 -27.07 -1.59 -2.47
CA ASN A 133 -25.92 -1.51 -1.56
C ASN A 133 -26.09 -2.35 -0.27
N LYS A 134 -26.74 -3.50 -0.40
CA LYS A 134 -27.02 -4.42 0.72
C LYS A 134 -26.19 -5.70 0.60
N LYS A 135 -25.88 -6.32 1.75
CA LYS A 135 -25.17 -7.61 1.79
C LYS A 135 -26.01 -8.72 1.11
N CYS A 136 -25.39 -9.61 0.36
CA CYS A 136 -26.09 -10.73 -0.27
C CYS A 136 -25.81 -12.00 0.55
N ASP A 137 -26.81 -12.87 0.70
CA ASP A 137 -26.74 -14.04 1.59
C ASP A 137 -26.17 -15.31 0.90
N GLU A 138 -25.50 -15.17 -0.24
CA GLU A 138 -24.89 -16.20 -1.11
C GLU A 138 -25.81 -17.29 -1.67
N GLN A 139 -26.89 -17.66 -0.97
CA GLN A 139 -27.90 -18.57 -1.48
C GLN A 139 -28.50 -18.01 -2.78
N ARG A 140 -28.89 -18.90 -3.70
CA ARG A 140 -29.48 -18.57 -4.99
C ARG A 140 -30.80 -19.34 -5.14
N PRO A 141 -31.94 -18.63 -5.19
CA PRO A 141 -32.12 -17.19 -4.98
C PRO A 141 -31.73 -16.75 -3.55
N CYS A 142 -31.24 -15.53 -3.37
CA CYS A 142 -30.87 -15.06 -2.03
C CYS A 142 -32.12 -14.66 -1.24
N GLY A 143 -32.11 -14.84 0.08
CA GLY A 143 -33.27 -14.58 0.94
C GLY A 143 -33.89 -13.19 0.74
N ARG A 144 -33.08 -12.17 0.55
CA ARG A 144 -33.57 -10.81 0.19
C ARG A 144 -34.32 -10.73 -1.12
N CYS A 145 -33.84 -11.41 -2.17
CA CYS A 145 -34.51 -11.45 -3.46
C CYS A 145 -35.85 -12.19 -3.36
N VAL A 146 -35.89 -13.29 -2.60
CA VAL A 146 -37.11 -14.06 -2.33
C VAL A 146 -38.16 -13.21 -1.61
N ILE A 147 -37.79 -12.53 -0.52
CA ILE A 147 -38.70 -11.66 0.24
C ILE A 147 -39.23 -10.50 -0.61
N ARG A 148 -38.38 -9.92 -1.46
CA ARG A 148 -38.76 -8.80 -2.34
C ARG A 148 -39.45 -9.25 -3.62
N LYS A 149 -39.60 -10.56 -3.86
CA LYS A 149 -40.08 -11.15 -5.12
C LYS A 149 -39.37 -10.57 -6.35
N LYS A 150 -38.06 -10.32 -6.23
CA LYS A 150 -37.20 -9.83 -7.34
C LYS A 150 -36.35 -10.98 -7.86
N GLU A 151 -36.07 -10.95 -9.15
CA GLU A 151 -35.18 -11.91 -9.79
C GLU A 151 -33.76 -11.85 -9.20
N CYS A 152 -33.20 -13.01 -8.86
CA CYS A 152 -31.88 -13.11 -8.25
C CYS A 152 -30.81 -13.43 -9.29
N VAL A 153 -30.50 -12.46 -10.16
CA VAL A 153 -29.50 -12.66 -11.22
C VAL A 153 -28.08 -12.65 -10.66
N MET A 154 -27.32 -13.70 -10.95
CA MET A 154 -25.89 -13.75 -10.70
C MET A 154 -25.17 -13.07 -11.86
N LEU A 155 -24.52 -11.95 -11.58
CA LEU A 155 -23.61 -11.35 -12.55
C LEU A 155 -22.34 -12.18 -12.54
N GLU A 156 -22.15 -13.00 -13.58
CA GLU A 156 -20.83 -13.56 -13.86
C GLU A 156 -19.84 -12.39 -13.85
N ARG A 157 -18.74 -12.55 -13.10
CA ARG A 157 -17.64 -11.59 -13.18
C ARG A 157 -17.04 -11.78 -14.57
N GLY A 158 -17.62 -11.10 -15.56
CA GLY A 158 -16.99 -10.94 -16.85
C GLY A 158 -15.54 -10.48 -16.64
N PRO A 159 -14.63 -10.79 -17.59
CA PRO A 159 -13.25 -10.35 -17.51
C PRO A 159 -13.24 -8.89 -17.10
N LYS A 160 -12.58 -8.56 -15.98
CA LYS A 160 -12.61 -7.22 -15.37
C LYS A 160 -12.16 -6.22 -16.44
N SER A 161 -13.11 -5.67 -17.18
CA SER A 161 -12.85 -4.71 -18.22
C SER A 161 -12.44 -3.45 -17.48
N THR A 162 -11.13 -3.27 -17.37
CA THR A 162 -10.56 -2.08 -16.77
C THR A 162 -10.81 -0.99 -17.78
N LYS A 163 -11.99 -0.37 -17.67
CA LYS A 163 -12.52 0.63 -18.59
C LYS A 163 -11.43 1.62 -18.94
N LEU A 164 -11.02 1.59 -20.21
CA LEU A 164 -9.99 2.47 -20.71
C LEU A 164 -10.57 3.87 -20.87
N ARG A 165 -9.99 4.83 -20.17
CA ARG A 165 -10.31 6.24 -20.39
C ARG A 165 -9.66 6.69 -21.70
N CYS A 166 -10.40 7.41 -22.54
CA CYS A 166 -9.82 8.11 -23.69
C CYS A 166 -8.83 9.19 -23.22
N GLU A 167 -8.00 9.69 -24.13
CA GLU A 167 -6.96 10.67 -23.82
C GLU A 167 -7.52 11.96 -23.22
N GLY A 168 -8.56 12.54 -23.83
CA GLY A 168 -9.21 13.76 -23.34
C GLY A 168 -9.78 13.58 -21.92
N CYS A 169 -10.51 12.50 -21.67
CA CYS A 169 -11.00 12.20 -20.31
C CYS A 169 -9.86 11.97 -19.31
N ARG A 170 -8.74 11.40 -19.73
CA ARG A 170 -7.58 11.19 -18.87
C ARG A 170 -6.89 12.51 -18.52
N LYS A 171 -6.64 13.38 -19.50
CA LYS A 171 -6.06 14.71 -19.33
C LYS A 171 -6.94 15.59 -18.43
N ALA A 172 -8.24 15.60 -18.67
CA ALA A 172 -9.20 16.37 -17.87
C ALA A 172 -9.61 15.70 -16.55
N ASN A 173 -9.07 14.51 -16.23
CA ASN A 173 -9.43 13.69 -15.07
C ASN A 173 -10.95 13.45 -14.91
N ARG A 174 -11.68 13.35 -16.02
CA ARG A 174 -13.12 13.09 -16.07
C ARG A 174 -13.39 11.58 -16.18
N ARG A 175 -14.60 11.15 -15.77
CA ARG A 175 -15.04 9.76 -15.96
C ARG A 175 -15.33 9.55 -17.45
N CYS A 176 -14.75 8.50 -18.03
CA CYS A 176 -14.96 8.16 -19.43
C CYS A 176 -16.04 7.10 -19.54
N ASP A 177 -17.01 7.33 -20.43
CA ASP A 177 -17.98 6.29 -20.82
C ASP A 177 -17.31 5.34 -21.83
N ASP A 178 -17.74 4.08 -21.85
CA ASP A 178 -17.17 3.08 -22.78
C ASP A 178 -17.65 3.26 -24.23
N LEU A 179 -18.62 4.14 -24.45
CA LEU A 179 -19.05 4.55 -25.79
C LEU A 179 -17.95 5.38 -26.46
N ARG A 180 -17.81 5.23 -27.78
CA ARG A 180 -16.85 5.96 -28.61
C ARG A 180 -17.60 6.64 -29.76
N PRO A 181 -17.57 7.99 -29.86
CA PRO A 181 -17.02 8.95 -28.89
C PRO A 181 -17.74 8.91 -27.53
N CYS A 182 -17.02 9.19 -26.43
CA CYS A 182 -17.63 9.16 -25.10
C CYS A 182 -18.42 10.45 -24.85
N GLY A 183 -19.45 10.40 -23.99
CA GLY A 183 -20.32 11.54 -23.69
C GLY A 183 -19.54 12.81 -23.33
N PRO A 184 -18.54 12.76 -22.42
CA PRO A 184 -17.73 13.93 -22.08
C PRO A 184 -16.94 14.52 -23.25
N CYS A 185 -16.32 13.70 -24.10
CA CYS A 185 -15.60 14.20 -25.27
C CYS A 185 -16.55 14.79 -26.31
N ARG A 186 -17.71 14.17 -26.53
CA ARG A 186 -18.75 14.71 -27.40
C ARG A 186 -19.24 16.09 -26.93
N ASN A 187 -19.47 16.24 -25.62
CA ASN A 187 -19.92 17.52 -25.06
C ASN A 187 -18.83 18.60 -25.06
N ALA A 188 -17.57 18.21 -25.03
CA ALA A 188 -16.42 19.12 -25.10
C ALA A 188 -16.00 19.45 -26.54
N ASN A 189 -16.63 18.84 -27.55
CA ASN A 189 -16.17 18.86 -28.94
C ASN A 189 -14.68 18.49 -29.10
N GLU A 190 -14.19 17.58 -28.25
CA GLU A 190 -12.82 17.06 -28.28
C GLU A 190 -12.80 15.66 -28.93
N GLU A 191 -11.72 15.33 -29.64
CA GLU A 191 -11.56 14.02 -30.24
C GLU A 191 -11.40 12.91 -29.17
N CYS A 192 -12.23 11.88 -29.25
CA CYS A 192 -12.22 10.78 -28.30
C CYS A 192 -11.20 9.70 -28.69
N ILE A 193 -9.92 10.01 -28.54
CA ILE A 193 -8.83 9.11 -28.96
C ILE A 193 -8.66 7.96 -27.95
N ASN A 194 -8.74 6.72 -28.46
CA ASN A 194 -8.37 5.52 -27.71
C ASN A 194 -6.85 5.44 -27.64
N THR A 195 -6.27 5.77 -26.49
CA THR A 195 -4.87 5.43 -26.25
C THR A 195 -4.75 3.91 -26.19
N LYS A 196 -4.12 3.30 -27.20
CA LYS A 196 -3.56 1.95 -27.04
C LYS A 196 -2.75 1.99 -25.76
N ARG A 197 -2.96 1.05 -24.84
CA ARG A 197 -2.17 0.99 -23.61
C ARG A 197 -0.71 0.77 -24.02
N GLN A 198 0.08 1.83 -24.15
CA GLN A 198 1.52 1.71 -24.07
C GLN A 198 1.84 1.29 -22.63
N GLY A 199 2.04 -0.01 -22.41
CA GLY A 199 2.83 -0.54 -21.29
C GLY A 199 2.34 -0.25 -19.86
N GLY A 200 1.07 0.07 -19.63
CA GLY A 200 0.55 0.39 -18.30
C GLY A 200 0.36 -0.79 -17.33
N HIS A 201 0.62 -2.03 -17.75
CA HIS A 201 1.03 -3.05 -16.80
C HIS A 201 2.48 -2.77 -16.54
N GLY A 202 2.78 -2.01 -15.48
CA GLY A 202 4.14 -1.68 -15.08
C GLY A 202 4.98 -2.91 -15.32
N HIS A 203 5.79 -2.84 -16.39
CA HIS A 203 6.63 -3.93 -16.79
C HIS A 203 7.48 -4.11 -15.55
N ARG A 204 7.11 -5.11 -14.72
CA ARG A 204 7.84 -5.40 -13.50
C ARG A 204 9.18 -5.72 -14.06
N VAL A 205 10.10 -4.76 -14.01
CA VAL A 205 11.39 -4.80 -14.69
C VAL A 205 11.93 -6.15 -14.29
N LYS A 206 11.88 -7.12 -15.22
CA LYS A 206 11.91 -8.54 -14.84
C LYS A 206 13.25 -8.83 -14.16
N GLN A 207 14.22 -7.94 -14.34
CA GLN A 207 15.57 -8.07 -13.83
C GLN A 207 16.10 -6.72 -13.32
N VAL A 208 16.15 -6.62 -12.00
CA VAL A 208 16.90 -5.60 -11.26
C VAL A 208 18.37 -6.07 -11.24
N CYS A 209 19.33 -5.17 -11.44
CA CYS A 209 20.75 -5.50 -11.29
C CYS A 209 21.05 -5.94 -9.84
N VAL A 210 22.17 -6.65 -9.63
CA VAL A 210 22.56 -7.18 -8.32
C VAL A 210 22.59 -6.05 -7.28
N SER A 211 23.20 -4.92 -7.62
CA SER A 211 23.39 -3.76 -6.72
C SER A 211 22.09 -3.03 -6.38
N CYS A 212 21.12 -2.97 -7.30
CA CYS A 212 19.78 -2.42 -6.99
C CYS A 212 18.89 -3.41 -6.23
N LEU A 213 19.23 -4.70 -6.24
CA LEU A 213 18.51 -5.74 -5.50
C LEU A 213 19.12 -6.00 -4.12
N SER A 214 20.42 -5.76 -3.95
CA SER A 214 21.21 -6.24 -2.81
C SER A 214 21.01 -5.47 -1.52
N GLU A 215 20.26 -4.36 -1.51
CA GLU A 215 20.13 -3.55 -0.29
C GLU A 215 18.69 -3.13 0.06
N ARG A 216 18.52 -2.95 1.37
CA ARG A 216 17.31 -2.68 2.20
C ARG A 216 16.26 -1.73 1.62
N ASP A 217 16.60 -0.95 0.61
CA ASP A 217 15.84 0.20 0.11
C ASP A 217 14.90 -0.12 -1.05
N LYS A 218 14.94 -1.33 -1.62
CA LYS A 218 14.05 -1.77 -2.72
C LYS A 218 13.98 -0.73 -3.85
N ILE A 219 15.14 -0.20 -4.23
CA ILE A 219 15.25 0.86 -5.22
C ILE A 219 14.89 0.30 -6.59
N ARG A 220 14.15 1.09 -7.39
CA ARG A 220 13.75 0.69 -8.75
C ARG A 220 14.94 0.81 -9.69
N CYS A 221 15.31 -0.28 -10.34
CA CYS A 221 16.23 -0.29 -11.48
C CYS A 221 15.46 0.08 -12.76
N ASN A 222 16.01 1.00 -13.56
CA ASN A 222 15.40 1.50 -14.80
C ASN A 222 15.59 0.57 -16.01
N GLY A 223 16.40 -0.49 -15.89
CA GLY A 223 16.59 -1.48 -16.96
C GLY A 223 17.76 -1.19 -17.90
N GLU A 224 18.20 0.06 -18.03
CA GLU A 224 19.43 0.45 -18.75
C GLU A 224 20.69 -0.07 -18.04
N ARG A 225 21.79 -0.28 -18.79
CA ARG A 225 23.07 -0.75 -18.25
C ARG A 225 24.22 0.16 -18.73
N PRO A 226 24.98 0.78 -17.81
CA PRO A 226 24.75 0.81 -16.36
C PRO A 226 23.41 1.51 -16.03
N CYS A 227 22.73 1.06 -14.98
CA CYS A 227 21.47 1.65 -14.57
C CYS A 227 21.73 3.02 -13.94
N THR A 228 20.81 3.99 -14.11
CA THR A 228 21.03 5.39 -13.66
C THR A 228 21.35 5.51 -12.18
N HIS A 229 20.86 4.58 -11.35
CA HIS A 229 21.19 4.53 -9.93
C HIS A 229 22.61 4.03 -9.66
N CYS A 230 23.04 2.96 -10.33
CA CYS A 230 24.40 2.44 -10.20
C CYS A 230 25.43 3.45 -10.71
N ASP A 231 25.14 4.08 -11.85
CA ASP A 231 25.97 5.12 -12.44
C ASP A 231 26.19 6.30 -11.47
N ARG A 232 25.11 6.87 -10.91
CA ARG A 232 25.21 7.97 -9.94
C ARG A 232 25.97 7.63 -8.66
N LYS A 233 25.96 6.36 -8.24
CA LYS A 233 26.66 5.89 -7.03
C LYS A 233 28.04 5.30 -7.33
N ASN A 234 28.46 5.27 -8.60
CA ASN A 234 29.66 4.58 -9.07
C ASN A 234 29.72 3.12 -8.58
N TYR A 235 28.58 2.43 -8.58
CA TYR A 235 28.51 1.01 -8.31
C TYR A 235 28.60 0.20 -9.59
N GLU A 236 29.24 -0.96 -9.50
CA GLU A 236 29.25 -1.92 -10.59
C GLU A 236 27.82 -2.43 -10.87
N CYS A 237 27.32 -2.18 -12.07
CA CYS A 237 25.95 -2.52 -12.45
C CYS A 237 25.87 -3.92 -13.05
N ILE A 238 26.02 -4.94 -12.20
CA ILE A 238 26.08 -6.33 -12.65
C ILE A 238 24.68 -6.89 -12.85
N ASP A 239 24.46 -7.52 -14.00
CA ASP A 239 23.24 -8.24 -14.27
C ASP A 239 23.14 -9.57 -13.54
N ARG A 240 21.96 -9.84 -12.98
CA ARG A 240 21.70 -11.16 -12.41
C ARG A 240 21.57 -12.20 -13.53
N ALA A 241 22.43 -13.21 -13.50
CA ALA A 241 22.33 -14.37 -14.37
C ALA A 241 20.92 -14.98 -14.30
N CYS A 242 20.41 -15.50 -15.43
CA CYS A 242 19.15 -16.24 -15.40
C CYS A 242 19.32 -17.52 -14.55
N LYS A 243 18.21 -18.07 -14.05
CA LYS A 243 18.25 -19.27 -13.20
C LYS A 243 18.98 -20.42 -13.88
N SER A 244 18.77 -20.61 -15.19
CA SER A 244 19.37 -21.68 -15.98
C SER A 244 20.90 -21.56 -16.08
N CYS A 245 21.44 -20.36 -16.35
CA CYS A 245 22.89 -20.14 -16.38
C CYS A 245 23.52 -20.23 -14.98
N SER A 246 22.79 -19.81 -13.95
CA SER A 246 23.23 -19.96 -12.57
C SER A 246 23.31 -21.43 -12.14
N SER A 247 22.37 -22.29 -12.57
CA SER A 247 22.42 -23.73 -12.28
C SER A 247 23.45 -24.47 -13.11
N ALA A 248 23.81 -23.97 -14.30
CA ALA A 248 24.81 -24.58 -15.18
C ALA A 248 26.27 -24.26 -14.77
N GLY A 249 26.51 -23.42 -13.74
CA GLY A 249 27.86 -23.09 -13.26
C GLY A 249 28.57 -21.95 -14.01
N TYR A 250 27.92 -21.35 -15.03
CA TYR A 250 28.51 -20.28 -15.83
C TYR A 250 27.64 -19.00 -15.81
N PRO A 251 27.50 -18.32 -14.66
CA PRO A 251 26.63 -17.15 -14.53
C PRO A 251 27.11 -15.93 -15.33
N HIS A 252 28.41 -15.82 -15.60
CA HIS A 252 29.02 -14.69 -16.31
C HIS A 252 28.90 -14.78 -17.84
N LEU A 253 28.54 -15.95 -18.39
CA LEU A 253 28.37 -16.19 -19.83
C LEU A 253 26.89 -16.27 -20.26
N CYS A 254 25.99 -15.62 -19.52
CA CYS A 254 24.56 -15.68 -19.80
C CYS A 254 24.20 -14.88 -21.08
N SER A 255 24.36 -15.50 -22.25
CA SER A 255 24.06 -14.92 -23.57
C SER A 255 22.56 -14.84 -23.89
N HIS A 256 21.68 -15.48 -23.09
CA HIS A 256 20.22 -15.44 -23.24
C HIS A 256 19.57 -14.04 -23.13
N ARG A 257 20.37 -12.97 -22.99
CA ARG A 257 19.91 -11.59 -22.84
C ARG A 257 20.22 -10.68 -24.02
N ALA A 258 21.15 -11.06 -24.91
CA ALA A 258 21.64 -10.17 -25.95
C ALA A 258 20.64 -9.98 -27.10
N GLU A 259 19.64 -10.85 -27.24
CA GLU A 259 18.81 -10.89 -28.46
C GLU A 259 17.30 -10.96 -28.19
N ASP A 260 16.76 -9.96 -27.48
CA ASP A 260 15.44 -9.45 -27.87
C ASP A 260 15.69 -8.11 -28.63
N PRO A 261 16.21 -8.14 -29.88
CA PRO A 261 16.16 -6.95 -30.70
C PRO A 261 14.68 -6.56 -30.78
N ALA A 262 14.41 -5.31 -30.43
CA ALA A 262 13.11 -4.65 -30.43
C ALA A 262 12.04 -5.44 -31.19
N GLY A 263 10.97 -5.84 -30.49
CA GLY A 263 9.78 -6.43 -31.08
C GLY A 263 9.29 -5.63 -32.28
N MET A 264 9.87 -5.93 -33.43
CA MET A 264 9.28 -5.77 -34.72
C MET A 264 8.15 -6.77 -34.67
N ASP A 265 6.98 -6.22 -34.35
CA ASP A 265 5.69 -6.75 -34.74
C ASP A 265 5.82 -7.17 -36.21
N THR A 266 6.24 -8.43 -36.41
CA THR A 266 6.13 -9.12 -37.69
C THR A 266 4.63 -9.34 -37.85
N GLY A 267 3.96 -8.24 -38.18
CA GLY A 267 2.61 -8.27 -38.69
C GLY A 267 2.62 -9.34 -39.75
N MET A 268 1.85 -10.39 -39.49
CA MET A 268 1.54 -11.42 -40.45
C MET A 268 1.18 -10.71 -41.75
N ARG A 269 2.12 -10.71 -42.71
CA ARG A 269 1.79 -10.61 -44.11
C ARG A 269 0.93 -11.84 -44.38
N ILE A 270 -0.37 -11.67 -44.22
CA ILE A 270 -1.36 -12.49 -44.90
C ILE A 270 -0.99 -12.33 -46.37
N GLN A 271 -0.31 -13.32 -46.92
CA GLN A 271 -0.15 -13.43 -48.35
C GLN A 271 -1.57 -13.53 -48.89
N HIS A 272 -2.02 -12.45 -49.53
CA HIS A 272 -3.21 -12.45 -50.35
C HIS A 272 -2.95 -13.49 -51.43
N LEU A 273 -3.50 -14.68 -51.21
CA LEU A 273 -3.55 -15.75 -52.20
C LEU A 273 -4.43 -15.20 -53.34
N LEU A 274 -3.78 -14.75 -54.42
CA LEU A 274 -4.44 -14.42 -55.66
C LEU A 274 -5.05 -15.72 -56.20
N ILE A 275 -6.36 -15.87 -55.99
CA ILE A 275 -7.17 -16.89 -56.66
C ILE A 275 -7.25 -16.46 -58.12
N LEU A 276 -6.43 -17.08 -58.97
CA LEU A 276 -6.57 -17.02 -60.42
C LEU A 276 -7.86 -17.77 -60.80
N THR A 277 -8.91 -17.04 -61.15
CA THR A 277 -10.09 -17.63 -61.79
C THR A 277 -9.77 -17.91 -63.26
N PRO A 278 -9.97 -19.14 -63.77
CA PRO A 278 -9.84 -19.41 -65.19
C PRO A 278 -11.00 -18.76 -65.96
N SER A 279 -10.65 -18.12 -67.07
CA SER A 279 -11.58 -17.55 -68.05
C SER A 279 -12.31 -18.65 -68.83
N PRO A 280 -13.63 -18.56 -69.04
CA PRO A 280 -14.35 -19.47 -69.92
C PRO A 280 -14.12 -19.11 -71.40
N THR A 281 -13.98 -20.15 -72.21
CA THR A 281 -13.95 -20.16 -73.68
C THR A 281 -15.30 -19.84 -74.30
#